data_AF-A0A938EUS9-F1
#
_entry.id   AF-A0A938EUS9-F1
#
_cell.length_a   1.000
_cell.length_b   1.000
_cell.length_c   1.000
_cell.angle_alpha   90.00
_cell.angle_beta   90.00
_cell.angle_gamma   90.00
#
_symmetry.space_group_name_H-M   'P 1'
#
loop_
_entity.id
_entity.type
_entity.pdbx_description
1 polymer ?
#
loop_
_entity_poly.entity_id
_entity_poly.type
_entity_poly.pdbx_seq_one_letter_code
_entity_poly.pdbx_strand_id
1 'polypeptide(L)' 'MSLSIGIVGLPNVGKSTLFNALTKNQVLAANYPFATIEPNVGVVGVPDDRL' A
#
# COMPACT_ATOMS: atom_id res chain seq x y z
N MET A 1 5.45 18.86 5.88
CA MET A 1 4.67 18.16 4.84
C MET A 1 5.42 16.89 4.49
N SER A 2 4.85 15.72 4.79
CA SER A 2 5.39 14.44 4.33
C SER A 2 4.93 14.19 2.90
N LEU A 3 5.86 13.83 2.01
CA LEU A 3 5.52 13.42 0.66
C LEU A 3 4.97 11.99 0.69
N SER A 4 3.86 11.75 -0.01
CA SER A 4 3.22 10.42 -0.11
C SER A 4 3.16 9.98 -1.58
N ILE A 5 3.24 8.67 -1.81
CA ILE A 5 3.15 8.05 -3.14
C ILE A 5 1.97 7.07 -3.16
N GLY A 6 1.20 7.06 -4.25
CA GLY A 6 0.09 6.13 -4.45
C GLY A 6 0.43 5.01 -5.44
N ILE A 7 0.00 3.79 -5.16
CA ILE A 7 0.08 2.63 -6.07
C ILE A 7 -1.22 2.55 -6.88
N VAL A 8 -1.14 2.72 -8.20
CA VAL A 8 -2.32 2.74 -9.11
C VAL A 8 -2.21 1.69 -10.21
N GLY A 9 -3.35 1.24 -10.75
CA GLY A 9 -3.39 0.24 -11.82
C GLY A 9 -4.72 -0.50 -11.93
N LEU A 10 -4.91 -1.24 -13.03
CA LEU A 10 -6.13 -1.97 -13.35
C LEU A 10 -6.52 -3.00 -12.25
N PRO A 11 -7.79 -3.45 -12.20
CA PRO A 11 -8.19 -4.53 -11.30
C PRO A 11 -7.30 -5.77 -11.43
N ASN A 12 -7.03 -6.46 -10.32
CA ASN A 12 -6.30 -7.74 -10.27
C ASN A 12 -4.84 -7.76 -10.77
N VAL A 13 -4.20 -6.61 -11.00
CA VAL A 13 -2.76 -6.54 -11.41
C VAL A 13 -1.76 -6.74 -10.26
N GLY A 14 -2.20 -7.21 -9.08
CA GLY A 14 -1.32 -7.48 -7.94
C GLY A 14 -0.98 -6.27 -7.05
N LYS A 15 -1.74 -5.17 -7.11
CA LYS A 15 -1.51 -3.96 -6.28
C LYS A 15 -1.44 -4.26 -4.78
N SER A 16 -2.41 -5.01 -4.25
CA SER A 16 -2.46 -5.38 -2.83
C SER A 16 -1.29 -6.31 -2.46
N THR A 17 -0.89 -7.20 -3.37
CA THR A 17 0.27 -8.06 -3.18
C THR A 17 1.56 -7.25 -3.04
N LEU A 18 1.77 -6.27 -3.92
CA LEU A 18 2.93 -5.37 -3.83
C LEU A 18 2.91 -4.55 -2.54
N PHE A 19 1.77 -3.97 -2.17
CA PHE A 19 1.64 -3.20 -0.93
C PHE A 19 1.96 -4.04 0.30
N ASN A 20 1.45 -5.27 0.37
CA ASN A 20 1.72 -6.20 1.47
C ASN A 20 3.19 -6.62 1.53
N ALA A 21 3.83 -6.86 0.37
CA ALA A 21 5.25 -7.19 0.31
C ALA A 21 6.14 -6.04 0.81
N LEU A 22 5.80 -4.81 0.42
CA LEU A 22 6.53 -3.60 0.81
C LEU A 22 6.37 -3.27 2.29
N THR A 23 5.15 -3.36 2.81
CA THR A 23 4.83 -2.93 4.17
C THR A 23 4.92 -4.04 5.21
N LYS A 24 5.06 -5.31 4.78
CA LYS A 24 4.89 -6.52 5.60
C LYS A 24 3.56 -6.56 6.37
N ASN A 25 2.59 -5.73 5.98
CA ASN A 25 1.25 -5.73 6.55
C ASN A 25 0.33 -6.68 5.78
N GLN A 26 -0.67 -7.22 6.47
CA GLN A 26 -1.79 -7.90 5.82
C GLN A 26 -2.89 -6.89 5.54
N VAL A 27 -2.87 -6.26 4.36
CA VAL A 27 -4.06 -5.55 3.89
C VAL A 27 -5.15 -6.57 3.59
N LEU A 28 -6.24 -6.48 4.33
CA LEU A 28 -7.48 -7.17 4.02
C LEU A 28 -8.01 -6.59 2.70
N ALA A 29 -8.14 -7.43 1.67
CA ALA A 29 -8.85 -7.09 0.45
C ALA A 29 -10.36 -7.06 0.74
N ALA A 30 -10.80 -6.01 1.44
CA ALA A 30 -12.18 -5.80 1.80
C ALA A 30 -12.91 -5.17 0.60
N ASN A 31 -13.64 -5.97 -0.16
CA ASN A 31 -14.49 -5.51 -1.25
C ASN A 31 -15.85 -5.05 -0.66
N TYR A 32 -15.89 -3.88 -0.02
CA TYR A 32 -17.15 -3.25 0.37
C TYR A 32 -17.46 -2.08 -0.56
N PRO A 33 -18.30 -2.28 -1.59
CA PRO A 33 -18.86 -1.16 -2.32
C PRO A 33 -19.73 -0.37 -1.33
N PHE A 34 -19.66 0.97 -1.36
CA PHE A 34 -20.42 1.93 -0.54
C PHE A 34 -19.86 2.35 0.83
N ALA A 35 -18.76 1.77 1.31
CA ALA A 35 -18.02 2.33 2.46
C ALA A 35 -16.94 3.30 1.98
N THR A 36 -16.69 4.40 2.70
CA THR A 36 -15.46 5.20 2.51
C THR A 36 -14.28 4.29 2.83
N ILE A 37 -13.66 3.72 1.79
CA ILE A 37 -12.47 2.89 1.94
C ILE A 37 -11.32 3.85 2.24
N GLU A 38 -10.91 3.93 3.50
CA GLU A 38 -9.65 4.58 3.83
C GLU A 38 -8.52 3.89 3.04
N PRO A 39 -7.71 4.64 2.28
CA PRO A 39 -6.63 4.05 1.52
C PRO A 39 -5.64 3.39 2.50
N ASN A 40 -5.13 2.21 2.16
CA ASN A 40 -4.07 1.59 2.94
C ASN A 40 -2.82 2.48 2.87
N VAL A 41 -2.42 3.05 4.01
CA VAL A 41 -1.21 3.85 4.14
C VAL A 41 -0.17 3.04 4.90
N GLY A 42 1.05 3.00 4.37
CA GLY A 42 2.18 2.31 5.00
C GLY A 42 3.47 3.09 4.79
N VAL A 43 4.42 2.89 5.70
CA VAL A 43 5.77 3.45 5.62
C VAL A 43 6.74 2.29 5.47
N VAL A 44 7.69 2.43 4.56
CA VAL A 44 8.74 1.45 4.31
C VAL A 44 10.07 2.16 4.48
N GLY A 45 10.97 1.56 5.26
CA GLY A 45 12.33 2.06 5.42
C GLY A 45 13.06 2.01 4.08
N VAL A 46 13.70 3.12 3.71
CA VAL A 46 14.60 3.15 2.57
C VAL A 46 15.92 2.53 3.02
N PRO A 47 16.40 1.44 2.38
CA PRO A 47 17.72 0.90 2.69
C PRO A 47 18.80 1.97 2.43
N ASP A 48 19.69 2.15 3.39
CA ASP A 48 20.80 3.10 3.29
C ASP A 48 22.04 2.49 3.93
N ASP A 49 23.02 2.11 3.10
CA ASP A 49 24.28 1.49 3.56
C ASP A 49 25.21 2.48 4.28
N ARG A 50 24.86 3.77 4.31
CA ARG A 50 25.64 4.83 4.96
C ARG A 50 25.30 5.00 6.45
N LEU A 51 24.19 4.40 6.91
CA LEU A 51 23.68 4.44 8.28
C LEU A 51 23.86 3.07 8.95
#